data_AF-A0A0F9PCW0-F1
#
_entry.id   AF-A0A0F9PCW0-F1
#
_cell.length_a   1.000
_cell.length_b   1.000
_cell.length_c   1.000
_cell.angle_alpha   90.00
_cell.angle_beta   90.00
_cell.angle_gamma   90.00
#
_symmetry.space_group_name_H-M   'P 1'
#
loop_
_entity.id
_entity.type
_entity.pdbx_description
1 polymer ?
#
loop_
_entity_poly.entity_id
_entity_poly.type
_entity_poly.pdbx_seq_one_letter_code
_entity_poly.pdbx_strand_id
1 'polypeptide(L)'
;MTAQEAAFVKYGINSFLATKVTFFNQLYDAVGGNGNHNFNTIIRAMGADPRIGTGHTKVPGFDSKRGFGGACFPKDTKAFTKFSNKLSLLERVIEINNEYRSQYDKDEREEAQNVKYD
;
A
#
# COMPACT_ATOMS: atom_id res chain seq x y z
N MET A 1 -14.43 22.81 -7.11
CA MET A 1 -14.37 21.53 -6.37
C MET A 1 -15.28 21.63 -5.16
N THR A 2 -16.25 20.74 -5.01
CA THR A 2 -17.12 20.67 -3.83
C THR A 2 -16.40 20.02 -2.65
N ALA A 3 -16.95 20.13 -1.44
CA ALA A 3 -16.41 19.44 -0.26
C ALA A 3 -16.39 17.92 -0.43
N GLN A 4 -17.40 17.36 -1.12
CA GLN A 4 -17.48 15.93 -1.41
C GLN A 4 -16.42 15.51 -2.42
N GLU A 5 -16.24 16.27 -3.51
CA GLU A 5 -15.17 16.02 -4.48
C GLU A 5 -13.79 16.05 -3.80
N ALA A 6 -13.53 17.02 -2.92
CA ALA A 6 -12.28 17.10 -2.17
C ALA A 6 -12.05 15.87 -1.26
N ALA A 7 -13.10 15.34 -0.63
CA ALA A 7 -13.00 14.11 0.15
C ALA A 7 -12.63 12.90 -0.72
N PHE A 8 -13.25 12.76 -1.90
CA PHE A 8 -12.94 11.69 -2.84
C PHE A 8 -11.55 11.80 -3.47
N VAL A 9 -11.01 13.01 -3.64
CA VAL A 9 -9.60 13.19 -4.05
C VAL A 9 -8.67 12.51 -3.04
N LYS A 10 -8.89 12.69 -1.74
CA LYS A 10 -8.08 12.03 -0.70
C LYS A 10 -8.21 10.51 -0.74
N TYR A 11 -9.44 9.98 -0.82
CA TYR A 11 -9.68 8.53 -0.91
C TYR A 11 -9.03 7.92 -2.15
N GLY A 12 -9.15 8.59 -3.31
CA GLY A 12 -8.55 8.15 -4.56
C GLY A 12 -7.02 8.12 -4.50
N ILE A 13 -6.39 9.19 -3.99
CA ILE A 13 -4.93 9.25 -3.83
C ILE A 13 -4.44 8.15 -2.90
N ASN A 14 -5.02 8.00 -1.71
CA ASN A 14 -4.57 7.01 -0.75
C ASN A 14 -4.79 5.57 -1.24
N SER A 15 -5.87 5.32 -1.98
CA SER A 15 -6.13 4.00 -2.58
C SER A 15 -5.17 3.67 -3.72
N PHE A 16 -4.82 4.65 -4.54
CA PHE A 16 -3.82 4.47 -5.59
C PHE A 16 -2.43 4.21 -4.98
N LEU A 17 -2.02 5.00 -3.99
CA LEU A 17 -0.73 4.82 -3.32
C LEU A 17 -0.65 3.49 -2.55
N ALA A 18 -1.73 3.08 -1.88
CA ALA A 18 -1.83 1.76 -1.25
C ALA A 18 -1.66 0.64 -2.28
N THR A 19 -2.37 0.72 -3.42
CA THR A 19 -2.21 -0.22 -4.54
C THR A 19 -0.77 -0.28 -5.03
N LYS A 20 -0.11 0.89 -5.17
CA LYS A 20 1.29 0.96 -5.59
C LYS A 20 2.23 0.26 -4.59
N VAL A 21 2.07 0.50 -3.29
CA VAL A 21 2.87 -0.17 -2.24
C VAL A 21 2.66 -1.68 -2.29
N THR A 22 1.42 -2.15 -2.40
CA THR A 22 1.11 -3.58 -2.48
C THR A 22 1.70 -4.22 -3.73
N PHE A 23 1.62 -3.56 -4.88
CA PHE A 23 2.25 -4.01 -6.12
C PHE A 23 3.76 -4.22 -5.96
N PHE A 24 4.49 -3.25 -5.38
CA PHE A 24 5.93 -3.42 -5.17
C PHE A 24 6.26 -4.50 -4.15
N ASN A 25 5.39 -4.72 -3.14
CA ASN A 25 5.56 -5.85 -2.22
C ASN A 25 5.40 -7.19 -2.94
N GLN A 26 4.40 -7.37 -3.80
CA GLN A 26 4.27 -8.61 -4.57
C GLN A 26 5.37 -8.78 -5.61
N LEU A 27 5.83 -7.69 -6.23
CA LEU A 27 6.98 -7.72 -7.12
C LEU A 27 8.22 -8.21 -6.37
N TYR A 28 8.44 -7.74 -5.13
CA TYR A 28 9.53 -8.20 -4.27
C TYR A 28 9.47 -9.72 -4.05
N ASP A 29 8.30 -10.30 -3.79
CA ASP A 29 8.17 -11.76 -3.69
C ASP A 29 8.48 -12.47 -5.00
N ALA A 30 7.95 -11.95 -6.10
CA ALA A 30 8.09 -12.56 -7.41
C ALA A 30 9.54 -12.60 -7.91
N VAL A 31 10.34 -11.56 -7.63
CA VAL A 31 11.73 -11.48 -8.12
C VAL A 31 12.79 -11.73 -7.04
N GLY A 32 12.49 -11.42 -5.78
CA GLY A 32 13.43 -11.49 -4.66
C GLY A 32 13.61 -12.90 -4.09
N GLY A 33 12.58 -13.74 -4.14
CA GLY A 33 12.64 -15.12 -3.64
C GLY A 33 13.55 -16.04 -4.46
N ASN A 34 13.84 -15.69 -5.72
CA ASN A 34 14.49 -16.58 -6.69
C ASN A 34 16.01 -16.41 -6.78
N GLY A 35 16.63 -15.56 -5.96
CA GLY A 35 18.09 -15.39 -5.82
C GLY A 35 18.82 -14.75 -7.01
N ASN A 36 18.26 -14.79 -8.22
CA ASN A 36 18.90 -14.32 -9.46
C ASN A 36 18.70 -12.83 -9.76
N HIS A 37 17.87 -12.13 -9.00
CA HIS A 37 17.48 -10.76 -9.31
C HIS A 37 17.62 -9.84 -8.10
N ASN A 38 18.26 -8.68 -8.31
CA ASN A 38 18.36 -7.64 -7.30
C ASN A 38 17.15 -6.69 -7.40
N PHE A 39 16.21 -6.82 -6.46
CA PHE A 39 15.00 -5.98 -6.40
C PHE A 39 15.32 -4.49 -6.37
N ASN A 40 16.35 -4.04 -5.63
CA ASN A 40 16.71 -2.63 -5.54
C ASN A 40 17.17 -2.06 -6.89
N THR A 41 17.90 -2.84 -7.68
CA THR A 41 18.28 -2.46 -9.04
C THR A 41 17.04 -2.31 -9.93
N ILE A 42 16.09 -3.25 -9.84
CA ILE A 42 14.84 -3.23 -10.62
C ILE A 42 14.00 -2.00 -10.29
N ILE A 43 13.70 -1.75 -9.01
CA ILE A 43 12.84 -0.61 -8.64
C ILE A 43 13.51 0.75 -8.91
N ARG A 44 14.84 0.82 -8.89
CA ARG A 44 15.58 2.03 -9.27
C ARG A 44 15.40 2.32 -10.77
N ALA A 45 15.52 1.30 -11.61
CA ALA A 45 15.29 1.44 -13.04
C ALA A 45 13.82 1.79 -13.36
N MET A 46 12.86 1.11 -12.72
CA MET A 46 11.43 1.42 -12.88
C MET A 46 11.09 2.83 -12.38
N GLY A 47 11.63 3.24 -11.24
CA GLY A 47 11.39 4.56 -10.65
C GLY A 47 11.99 5.73 -11.43
N ALA A 48 12.91 5.46 -12.37
CA ALA A 48 13.43 6.46 -13.30
C ALA A 48 12.40 6.87 -14.37
N ASP A 49 11.36 6.05 -14.61
CA ASP A 49 10.22 6.45 -15.42
C ASP A 49 9.38 7.50 -14.64
N PRO A 50 9.22 8.73 -15.15
CA PRO A 50 8.55 9.81 -14.44
C PRO A 50 7.06 9.55 -14.19
N ARG A 51 6.44 8.61 -14.91
CA ARG A 51 5.04 8.21 -14.69
C ARG A 51 4.90 7.30 -13.47
N ILE A 52 5.98 6.62 -13.08
CA ILE A 52 6.06 5.77 -11.89
C ILE A 52 6.62 6.58 -10.73
N GLY A 53 7.84 7.12 -10.88
CA GLY A 53 8.58 7.81 -9.82
C GLY A 53 9.02 6.88 -8.67
N THR A 54 9.90 7.39 -7.81
CA THR A 54 10.55 6.62 -6.73
C THR A 54 9.75 6.53 -5.42
N GLY A 55 8.71 7.35 -5.26
CA GLY A 55 7.88 7.33 -4.06
C GLY A 55 7.07 6.03 -3.96
N HIS A 56 6.95 5.47 -2.75
CA HIS A 56 6.13 4.28 -2.47
C HIS A 56 6.55 3.00 -3.25
N THR A 57 7.84 2.86 -3.57
CA THR A 57 8.40 1.67 -4.26
C THR A 57 9.27 0.77 -3.37
N LYS A 58 9.69 1.27 -2.20
CA LYS A 58 10.64 0.61 -1.30
C LYS A 58 9.99 -0.57 -0.58
N VAL A 59 10.69 -1.72 -0.56
CA VAL A 59 10.30 -2.92 0.18
C VAL A 59 11.54 -3.54 0.84
N PRO A 60 11.55 -3.78 2.17
CA PRO A 60 10.56 -3.33 3.15
C PRO A 60 10.42 -1.79 3.22
N GLY A 61 9.31 -1.32 3.80
CA GLY A 61 9.01 0.11 3.95
C GLY A 61 10.01 0.87 4.83
N PHE A 62 9.71 2.14 5.12
CA PHE A 62 10.54 2.95 6.02
C PHE A 62 10.47 2.50 7.47
N ASP A 63 9.35 1.87 7.86
CA ASP A 63 9.16 1.20 9.15
C ASP A 63 9.80 -0.20 9.19
N SER A 64 10.53 -0.59 8.14
CA SER A 64 11.15 -1.91 7.96
C SER A 64 10.15 -3.08 7.91
N LYS A 65 8.87 -2.79 7.66
CA LYS A 65 7.81 -3.81 7.54
C LYS A 65 7.36 -3.96 6.08
N ARG A 66 6.76 -5.10 5.76
CA ARG A 66 6.09 -5.33 4.47
C ARG A 66 4.63 -4.86 4.51
N GLY A 67 4.11 -4.53 3.33
CA GLY A 67 2.79 -3.90 3.19
C GLY A 67 2.78 -2.41 3.58
N PHE A 68 1.70 -1.72 3.25
CA PHE A 68 1.42 -0.39 3.76
C PHE A 68 0.84 -0.46 5.18
N GLY A 69 1.22 0.51 6.01
CA GLY A 69 0.71 0.67 7.36
C GLY A 69 0.44 2.13 7.75
N GLY A 70 0.53 2.40 9.04
CA GLY A 70 0.16 3.69 9.62
C GLY A 70 -1.36 3.90 9.63
N ALA A 71 -1.79 5.12 9.93
CA ALA A 71 -3.21 5.38 10.13
C ALA A 71 -4.00 5.66 8.83
N CYS A 72 -3.38 6.34 7.85
CA CYS A 72 -4.13 6.91 6.73
C CYS A 72 -4.55 5.87 5.69
N PHE A 73 -3.61 5.04 5.20
CA PHE A 73 -3.92 4.10 4.12
C PHE A 73 -4.91 3.02 4.57
N PRO A 74 -4.70 2.28 5.68
CA PRO A 74 -5.64 1.24 6.09
C PRO A 74 -7.06 1.76 6.36
N LYS A 75 -7.19 2.97 6.88
CA LYS A 75 -8.51 3.58 7.12
C LYS A 75 -9.21 4.00 5.84
N ASP A 76 -8.51 4.75 4.99
CA ASP A 76 -9.13 5.33 3.81
C ASP A 76 -9.48 4.25 2.77
N THR A 77 -8.64 3.22 2.61
CA THR A 77 -8.95 2.10 1.68
C THR A 77 -10.11 1.24 2.20
N LYS A 78 -10.14 0.93 3.50
CA LYS A 78 -11.25 0.18 4.12
C LYS A 78 -12.55 0.99 4.10
N ALA A 79 -12.49 2.30 4.29
CA ALA A 79 -13.67 3.16 4.16
C ALA A 79 -14.18 3.22 2.71
N PHE A 80 -13.28 3.31 1.72
CA PHE A 80 -13.68 3.42 0.32
C PHE A 80 -14.30 2.14 -0.24
N THR A 81 -13.76 0.97 0.12
CA THR A 81 -14.35 -0.34 -0.25
C THR A 81 -15.70 -0.58 0.42
N LYS A 82 -15.91 -0.11 1.66
CA LYS A 82 -17.24 -0.10 2.29
C LYS A 82 -18.24 0.83 1.60
N PHE A 83 -17.77 1.96 1.08
CA PHE A 83 -18.60 2.91 0.35
C PHE A 83 -19.03 2.37 -1.02
N SER A 84 -18.19 1.59 -1.69
CA SER A 84 -18.45 1.06 -3.03
C SER A 84 -17.79 -0.30 -3.27
N ASN A 85 -18.60 -1.27 -3.68
CA ASN A 85 -18.17 -2.60 -4.10
C ASN A 85 -17.62 -2.66 -5.55
N LYS A 86 -17.44 -1.50 -6.21
CA LYS A 86 -16.91 -1.43 -7.58
C LYS A 86 -15.37 -1.45 -7.64
N LEU A 87 -14.71 -1.45 -6.49
CA LEU A 87 -13.25 -1.39 -6.38
C LEU A 87 -12.66 -2.76 -5.99
N SER A 88 -13.00 -3.81 -6.73
CA SER A 88 -12.52 -5.18 -6.45
C SER A 88 -11.00 -5.30 -6.44
N LEU A 89 -10.28 -4.50 -7.25
CA LEU A 89 -8.82 -4.41 -7.18
C LEU A 89 -8.35 -3.89 -5.82
N LEU A 90 -9.01 -2.86 -5.27
CA LEU A 90 -8.65 -2.28 -3.98
C LEU A 90 -8.97 -3.25 -2.83
N GLU A 91 -10.07 -4.00 -2.92
CA GLU A 91 -10.39 -5.08 -1.99
C GLU A 91 -9.25 -6.10 -1.93
N ARG A 92 -8.81 -6.60 -3.09
CA ARG A 92 -7.69 -7.55 -3.16
C ARG A 92 -6.37 -6.94 -2.65
N VAL A 93 -6.14 -5.66 -2.90
CA VAL A 93 -4.98 -4.92 -2.37
C VAL A 93 -4.98 -4.88 -0.85
N ILE A 94 -6.14 -4.73 -0.21
CA ILE A 94 -6.27 -4.74 1.25
C ILE A 94 -6.01 -6.14 1.81
N GLU A 95 -6.59 -7.18 1.20
CA GLU A 95 -6.38 -8.57 1.62
C GLU A 95 -4.89 -8.94 1.62
N ILE A 96 -4.21 -8.71 0.50
CA ILE A 96 -2.77 -8.98 0.37
C ILE A 96 -1.97 -8.16 1.39
N ASN A 97 -2.39 -6.91 1.64
CA ASN A 97 -1.73 -6.10 2.65
C ASN A 97 -1.87 -6.67 4.06
N ASN A 98 -3.04 -7.21 4.40
CA ASN A 98 -3.28 -7.81 5.71
C ASN A 98 -2.46 -9.09 5.89
N GLU A 99 -2.24 -9.87 4.84
CA GLU A 99 -1.32 -11.03 4.85
C GLU A 99 0.13 -10.62 5.23
N TYR A 100 0.61 -9.47 4.74
CA TYR A 100 1.92 -8.94 5.15
C TYR A 100 1.91 -8.32 6.55
N ARG A 101 0.90 -7.50 6.86
CA ARG A 101 0.87 -6.68 8.09
C ARG A 101 0.51 -7.48 9.34
N SER A 102 -0.23 -8.58 9.21
CA SER A 102 -0.60 -9.46 10.32
C SER A 102 0.60 -10.12 11.03
N GLN A 103 1.78 -10.11 10.38
CA GLN A 103 3.01 -10.66 10.93
C GLN A 103 3.74 -9.70 11.88
N TYR A 104 3.29 -8.45 11.99
CA TYR A 104 3.95 -7.42 12.78
C TYR A 104 3.02 -6.85 13.85
N ASP A 105 3.60 -6.46 14.98
CA ASP A 105 2.90 -5.66 15.98
C ASP A 105 2.54 -4.28 15.40
N LYS A 106 1.41 -3.75 15.85
CA LYS A 106 0.95 -2.40 15.50
C LYS A 106 1.79 -1.36 16.22
N ASP A 107 2.01 -0.22 15.57
CA ASP A 107 2.60 0.93 16.24
C ASP A 107 1.55 1.69 17.09
N GLU A 108 2.01 2.55 18.00
CA GLU A 108 1.15 3.33 18.89
C GLU A 108 0.08 4.14 18.14
N ARG A 109 0.43 4.65 16.94
CA ARG A 109 -0.48 5.45 16.13
C ARG A 109 -1.54 4.56 15.48
N GLU A 110 -1.20 3.37 15.02
CA GLU A 110 -2.13 2.38 14.48
C GLU A 110 -3.11 1.89 15.56
N GLU A 111 -2.62 1.65 16.77
CA GLU A 111 -3.44 1.27 17.92
C GLU A 111 -4.40 2.39 18.34
N ALA A 112 -3.88 3.60 18.56
CA ALA A 112 -4.68 4.78 18.91
C ALA A 112 -5.75 5.11 17.86
N GLN A 113 -5.56 4.61 16.63
CA GLN A 113 -6.44 4.84 15.50
C GLN A 113 -7.32 3.62 15.18
N ASN A 114 -7.28 2.56 15.99
CA ASN A 114 -8.07 1.32 15.82
C ASN A 114 -7.88 0.67 14.45
N VAL A 115 -6.65 0.70 13.92
CA VAL A 115 -6.31 0.00 12.68
C VAL A 115 -6.38 -1.51 12.91
N LYS A 116 -6.97 -2.22 11.93
CA LYS A 116 -7.09 -3.67 11.92
C LYS A 116 -6.54 -4.23 10.60
N TYR A 117 -5.65 -5.20 10.73
CA TYR A 117 -5.12 -6.01 9.64
C TYR A 117 -5.76 -7.39 9.77
N ASP A 118 -7.02 -7.49 9.34
CA ASP A 118 -7.92 -8.64 9.49
C ASP A 118 -8.57 -9.06 8.18
#